data_AF-A0A1H8GJI9-F1
#
_entry.id   AF-A0A1H8GJI9-F1
#
_cell.length_a   1.000
_cell.length_b   1.000
_cell.length_c   1.000
_cell.angle_alpha   90.00
_cell.angle_beta   90.00
_cell.angle_gamma   90.00
#
_symmetry.space_group_name_H-M   'P 1'
#
loop_
_entity.id
_entity.type
_entity.pdbx_description
1 polymer ?
#
loop_
_entity_poly.entity_id
_entity_poly.type
_entity_poly.pdbx_seq_one_letter_code
_entity_poly.pdbx_strand_id
1 'polypeptide(L)' 'MTTFYGIATTETGKNIVIDNLPTDRLGAESESKRIAAKQGLAFQYVLPAKTHEKKGSTLTKYARARKQNKR' A
#
# COMPACT_ATOMS: atom_id res chain seq x y z
N MET A 1 4.99 -5.51 -15.70
CA MET A 1 4.36 -4.17 -15.79
C MET A 1 4.23 -3.65 -14.36
N THR A 2 4.82 -2.48 -14.07
CA THR A 2 4.86 -1.94 -12.71
C THR A 2 3.58 -1.18 -12.45
N THR A 3 2.74 -1.70 -11.54
CA THR A 3 1.55 -0.97 -11.08
C THR A 3 1.98 0.02 -10.01
N PHE A 4 1.36 1.21 -9.97
CA PHE A 4 1.60 2.21 -8.93
C PHE A 4 0.33 2.43 -8.11
N TYR A 5 0.51 2.81 -6.85
CA TYR A 5 -0.58 3.29 -6.00
C TYR A 5 -0.16 4.60 -5.32
N GLY A 6 -1.14 5.49 -5.15
CA GLY A 6 -0.96 6.76 -4.48
C GLY A 6 -1.40 6.64 -3.02
N ILE A 7 -0.72 7.37 -2.13
CA ILE A 7 -1.18 7.58 -0.76
C ILE A 7 -1.62 9.03 -0.62
N ALA A 8 -2.84 9.23 -0.13
CA ALA A 8 -3.38 10.52 0.23
C ALA A 8 -3.90 10.47 1.67
N THR A 9 -3.94 11.63 2.33
CA THR A 9 -4.40 11.74 3.72
C THR A 9 -5.62 12.66 3.78
N THR A 10 -6.63 12.24 4.54
CA THR A 10 -7.79 13.09 4.87
C THR A 10 -7.42 14.10 5.94
N GLU A 11 -8.22 15.17 6.11
CA GLU A 11 -8.06 16.10 7.24
C GLU A 11 -8.12 15.40 8.60
N THR A 12 -8.83 14.27 8.69
CA THR A 12 -8.92 13.43 9.89
C THR A 12 -7.68 12.55 10.14
N GLY A 13 -6.64 12.68 9.32
CA GLY A 13 -5.39 11.91 9.44
C GLY A 13 -5.49 10.47 8.93
N LYS A 14 -6.60 10.06 8.33
CA LYS A 14 -6.74 8.73 7.72
C LYS A 14 -6.06 8.67 6.36
N ASN A 15 -5.27 7.64 6.13
CA ASN A 15 -4.64 7.35 4.85
C ASN A 15 -5.63 6.64 3.92
N ILE A 16 -5.73 7.15 2.70
CA ILE A 16 -6.51 6.61 1.60
C ILE A 16 -5.54 6.19 0.50
N VAL A 17 -5.77 5.00 -0.03
CA VAL A 17 -5.02 4.47 -1.16
C VAL A 17 -5.75 4.86 -2.45
N ILE A 18 -5.02 5.43 -3.39
CA ILE A 18 -5.50 5.74 -4.75
C ILE A 18 -4.97 4.65 -5.68
N ASP A 19 -5.87 3.76 -6.08
CA ASP A 19 -5.61 2.66 -7.01
C ASP A 19 -5.84 3.07 -8.48
N ASN A 20 -5.54 2.17 -9.42
CA ASN A 20 -5.71 2.34 -10.88
C ASN A 20 -4.90 3.50 -11.49
N LEU A 21 -3.65 3.68 -11.04
CA LEU A 21 -2.76 4.66 -11.61
C LEU A 21 -2.06 4.16 -12.88
N PRO A 22 -1.64 5.08 -13.78
CA PRO A 22 -0.78 4.77 -14.91
C PRO A 22 0.48 3.99 -14.51
N THR A 23 1.03 3.22 -15.43
CA THR A 23 2.25 2.43 -15.22
C THR A 23 3.54 3.23 -15.38
N ASP A 24 3.43 4.52 -15.71
CA ASP A 24 4.52 5.48 -15.75
C ASP A 24 4.56 6.27 -14.44
N ARG A 25 5.74 6.38 -13.81
CA ARG A 25 5.88 7.05 -12.50
C ARG A 25 5.37 8.49 -12.52
N LEU A 26 5.69 9.24 -13.58
CA LEU A 26 5.26 10.64 -13.74
C LEU A 26 3.74 10.75 -13.95
N GLY A 27 3.18 9.84 -14.76
CA GLY A 27 1.73 9.77 -14.98
C GLY A 27 0.97 9.41 -13.70
N ALA A 28 1.49 8.44 -12.94
CA ALA A 28 0.94 8.02 -11.65
C ALA A 28 0.94 9.16 -10.63
N GLU A 29 2.01 9.96 -10.58
CA GLU A 29 2.10 11.12 -9.69
C GLU A 29 1.11 12.23 -10.08
N SER A 30 1.01 12.54 -11.38
CA SER A 30 0.07 13.55 -11.88
C SER A 30 -1.38 13.16 -11.62
N GLU A 31 -1.76 11.91 -11.91
CA GLU A 31 -3.11 11.41 -11.65
C GLU A 31 -3.43 11.35 -10.17
N SER A 32 -2.48 10.90 -9.33
CA SER A 32 -2.69 10.86 -7.89
C SER A 32 -2.98 12.24 -7.31
N LYS A 33 -2.24 13.27 -7.75
CA LYS A 33 -2.48 14.65 -7.34
C LYS A 33 -3.85 15.14 -7.80
N ARG A 34 -4.25 14.83 -9.03
CA ARG A 34 -5.56 15.20 -9.58
C ARG A 34 -6.71 14.56 -8.80
N ILE A 35 -6.61 13.26 -8.52
CA ILE A 35 -7.62 12.51 -7.77
C ILE A 35 -7.69 13.00 -6.32
N ALA A 36 -6.54 13.20 -5.67
CA ALA A 36 -6.47 13.74 -4.32
C ALA A 36 -7.13 15.13 -4.23
N ALA A 37 -6.80 16.04 -5.17
CA ALA A 37 -7.42 17.36 -5.23
C ALA A 37 -8.94 17.30 -5.44
N LYS A 38 -9.41 16.42 -6.33
CA LYS A 38 -10.85 16.22 -6.59
C LYS A 38 -11.61 15.72 -5.36
N GLN A 39 -10.94 14.94 -4.50
CA GLN A 39 -11.53 14.37 -3.29
C GLN A 39 -11.28 15.23 -2.03
N GLY A 40 -10.60 16.37 -2.15
CA GLY A 40 -10.23 17.21 -1.00
C GLY A 40 -9.22 16.53 -0.07
N LEU A 41 -8.36 15.67 -0.61
CA LEU A 41 -7.34 14.94 0.14
C LEU A 41 -5.95 15.57 -0.05
N ALA A 42 -5.12 15.50 0.99
CA ALA A 42 -3.72 15.87 0.90
C ALA A 42 -2.91 14.75 0.25
N PHE A 43 -2.39 14.97 -0.95
CA PHE A 43 -1.47 14.03 -1.59
C PHE A 43 -0.16 13.91 -0.79
N GLN A 44 0.29 12.68 -0.54
CA GLN A 44 1.55 12.40 0.14
C GLN A 44 2.63 11.95 -0.85
N TYR A 45 2.48 10.76 -1.42
CA TYR A 45 3.46 10.15 -2.32
C TYR A 45 2.86 9.02 -3.15
N VAL A 46 3.58 8.62 -4.21
CA VAL A 46 3.27 7.45 -5.03
C VAL A 46 4.33 6.37 -4.79
N LEU A 47 3.88 5.12 -4.64
CA LEU A 47 4.76 3.97 -4.52
C LEU A 47 4.48 2.94 -5.64
N PRO A 48 5.52 2.25 -6.12
CA PRO A 48 5.32 1.07 -6.95
C PRO A 48 4.68 -0.03 -6.09
N ALA A 49 3.61 -0.63 -6.60
CA ALA A 49 3.09 -1.88 -6.09
C ALA A 49 4.17 -2.95 -6.29
N LYS A 50 4.91 -3.27 -5.23
CA LYS A 50 5.85 -4.39 -5.26
C LYS A 50 5.05 -5.66 -5.50
N THR A 51 5.14 -6.20 -6.72
CA THR A 51 4.53 -7.46 -7.16
C THR A 51 5.03 -8.69 -6.38
N HIS A 52 5.92 -8.50 -5.39
CA HIS A 52 6.64 -9.55 -4.67
C HIS A 52 6.57 -9.43 -3.14
N GLU A 53 5.52 -8.87 -2.56
CA GLU A 53 5.14 -9.37 -1.24
C GLU A 53 4.54 -10.77 -1.43
N LYS A 54 5.41 -11.79 -1.44
CA LYS A 54 4.98 -13.11 -1.01
C LYS A 54 4.28 -12.87 0.33
N LYS A 55 2.96 -13.04 0.37
CA LYS A 55 2.21 -13.30 1.60
C LYS A 55 2.72 -14.62 2.20
N GLY A 56 3.98 -14.63 2.60
CA GLY A 56 4.67 -15.74 3.21
C GLY A 56 4.22 -15.80 4.64
N SER A 57 3.16 -16.59 4.87
CA SER A 57 2.75 -17.19 6.13
C SER A 57 3.15 -16.40 7.38
N THR A 58 2.23 -15.59 7.87
CA THR A 58 2.27 -15.03 9.23
C THR A 58 2.78 -16.08 10.24
N LEU A 59 4.02 -15.89 10.68
CA LEU A 59 4.55 -16.26 11.99
C LEU A 59 4.36 -17.72 12.46
N THR A 60 4.79 -18.72 11.69
CA THR A 60 4.95 -20.11 12.19
C THR A 60 6.29 -20.37 12.90
N LYS A 61 7.08 -19.35 13.25
CA LYS A 61 8.33 -19.55 14.02
C LYS A 61 8.10 -20.12 15.43
N TYR A 62 6.91 -19.92 16.02
CA TYR A 62 6.60 -20.37 17.38
C TYR A 62 5.55 -21.49 17.47
N ALA A 63 5.03 -21.98 16.35
CA ALA A 63 4.05 -23.09 16.37
C ALA A 63 4.69 -24.39 16.91
N ARG A 64 5.97 -24.64 16.58
CA ARG A 64 6.73 -25.78 17.13
C ARG A 64 6.94 -25.66 18.63
N ALA A 65 7.29 -24.47 19.14
CA ALA A 65 7.51 -24.23 20.56
C ALA A 65 6.25 -24.48 21.41
N ARG A 66 5.05 -24.09 20.93
CA ARG A 66 3.78 -24.35 21.64
C ARG A 66 3.40 -25.83 21.70
N LYS A 67 3.76 -26.62 20.69
CA LYS A 67 3.43 -28.05 20.65
C LYS A 67 4.34 -28.89 21.56
N GLN A 68 5.55 -28.39 21.84
CA GLN A 68 6.56 -29.10 22.63
C GLN A 68 6.36 -28.91 24.14
N ASN A 69 5.68 -27.85 24.57
CA ASN A 69 5.44 -27.52 25.97
C ASN A 69 4.15 -28.17 26.55
N LYS A 70 3.71 -29.29 25.95
CA LYS A 70 2.50 -30.04 26.33
C LYS A 70 2.84 -31.47 26.76
N ARG A 71 3.97 -31.64 27.45
CA ARG A 71 4.36 -32.87 28.16
C ARG A 71 4.53 -32.56 29.64
#